data_AF-A0A976H0I8-F1
#
_entry.id   AF-A0A976H0I8-F1
#
_cell.length_a   1.000
_cell.length_b   1.000
_cell.length_c   1.000
_cell.angle_alpha   90.00
_cell.angle_beta   90.00
_cell.angle_gamma   90.00
#
_symmetry.space_group_name_H-M   'P 1'
#
loop_
_entity.id
_entity.type
_entity.pdbx_description
1 polymer ?
#
loop_
_entity_poly.entity_id
_entity_poly.type
_entity_poly.pdbx_seq_one_letter_code
_entity_poly.pdbx_strand_id
1 'polypeptide(L)'
;MKQIRKLHHWLASCAIAAVSLGITNAQDWLSLPAKPGTANGKRVVLISGDEEYRSEESCPMLAKILSQKYGYDCVVLFSINPDGGYIDSNFQKNIPGTEALKSADLMIIGTRFRQLPDDQLANIAAFLNAGKPVMGFRTATHAFTGSAKTGNFEWSKFGLNILGEQWVSHHGDHKKQGTRSVVESEHAKHAVLSGVGEIFGTTDVYGVANLDQKAATVLLRGAVTESLNPLSKNIDGPKNNPMMPIAWLREYTAPNGTSKGKAFCTTMGAATDFADENLRRLFVNVVHHLTGRKIPANADVDFVDPFKPSEYGFIQDGNFFKTRNLKPSDFALGKSASTTAHTGPKKTVPNASHAPEQDPPAAGAMASQKVSAPKKGERLVFIGNGLAERDTYYSRFETELHLRFPQQQLFVRNMARPGDTPGFRPHPSRNSQWAFPGADKFRPEFKPHTGNGFFPNPDQWLPIASPTTKPSSKPSCFIP
;
A
#
# COMPACT_ATOMS: atom_id res chain seq x y z
N MET A 1 -9.28 49.48 -67.99
CA MET A 1 -7.87 49.36 -68.46
C MET A 1 -6.93 49.75 -67.32
N LYS A 2 -5.89 48.94 -67.08
CA LYS A 2 -4.67 49.20 -66.27
C LYS A 2 -4.90 49.42 -64.76
N GLN A 3 -4.78 48.40 -63.89
CA GLN A 3 -3.55 47.86 -63.26
C GLN A 3 -2.51 48.93 -62.87
N ILE A 4 -2.19 49.02 -61.55
CA ILE A 4 -0.83 48.88 -60.96
C ILE A 4 -0.90 48.83 -59.40
N ARG A 5 -0.54 47.64 -58.87
CA ARG A 5 0.31 47.26 -57.70
C ARG A 5 0.22 48.04 -56.36
N LYS A 6 -0.26 47.35 -55.31
CA LYS A 6 0.48 46.68 -54.19
C LYS A 6 0.96 47.61 -53.07
N LEU A 7 0.34 47.47 -51.88
CA LEU A 7 1.04 47.58 -50.61
C LEU A 7 0.47 46.56 -49.61
N HIS A 8 1.29 45.58 -49.24
CA HIS A 8 0.98 44.56 -48.26
C HIS A 8 0.91 45.19 -46.86
N HIS A 9 -0.21 45.03 -46.17
CA HIS A 9 -0.27 45.20 -44.71
C HIS A 9 -0.45 43.82 -44.08
N TRP A 10 0.64 43.32 -43.49
CA TRP A 10 0.60 42.22 -42.53
C TRP A 10 0.04 42.77 -41.21
N LEU A 11 -1.20 42.42 -40.88
CA LEU A 11 -1.74 42.57 -39.53
C LEU A 11 -1.28 41.37 -38.70
N ALA A 12 -0.23 41.56 -37.90
CA ALA A 12 0.13 40.64 -36.85
C ALA A 12 -0.89 40.77 -35.70
N SER A 13 -1.84 39.85 -35.63
CA SER A 13 -2.66 39.67 -34.43
C SER A 13 -1.78 39.05 -33.32
N CYS A 14 -1.27 39.89 -32.42
CA CYS A 14 -0.75 39.45 -31.13
C CYS A 14 -1.92 38.93 -30.29
N ALA A 15 -2.13 37.60 -30.30
CA ALA A 15 -2.94 36.94 -29.29
C ALA A 15 -2.21 37.05 -27.95
N ILE A 16 -2.70 37.92 -27.06
CA ILE A 16 -2.29 37.97 -25.67
C ILE A 16 -2.84 36.69 -25.01
N ALA A 17 -2.00 35.67 -24.90
CA ALA A 17 -2.25 34.54 -24.02
C ALA A 17 -2.19 35.07 -22.58
N ALA A 18 -3.36 35.33 -22.01
CA ALA A 18 -3.48 35.55 -20.57
C ALA A 18 -3.12 34.23 -19.87
N VAL A 19 -1.86 34.11 -19.46
CA VAL A 19 -1.45 33.10 -18.48
C VAL A 19 -2.03 33.55 -17.15
N SER A 20 -3.23 33.08 -16.86
CA SER A 20 -3.77 33.09 -15.51
C SER A 20 -2.86 32.19 -14.68
N LEU A 21 -1.90 32.81 -13.99
CA LEU A 21 -1.25 32.25 -12.81
C LEU A 21 -2.33 32.08 -11.75
N GLY A 22 -3.09 30.99 -11.88
CA GLY A 22 -4.00 30.55 -10.85
C GLY A 22 -3.17 30.23 -9.62
N ILE A 23 -3.37 30.99 -8.56
CA ILE A 23 -3.05 30.55 -7.21
C ILE A 23 -3.88 29.29 -7.02
N THR A 24 -3.28 28.12 -7.20
CA THR A 24 -3.93 26.85 -6.88
C THR A 24 -4.09 26.82 -5.38
N ASN A 25 -5.24 27.26 -4.86
CA ASN A 25 -5.65 26.87 -3.52
C ASN A 25 -5.55 25.35 -3.45
N ALA A 26 -4.78 24.84 -2.50
CA ALA A 26 -4.77 23.41 -2.22
C ALA A 26 -6.22 23.02 -1.94
N GLN A 27 -6.82 22.19 -2.80
CA GLN A 27 -8.18 21.71 -2.57
C GLN A 27 -8.18 20.90 -1.27
N ASP A 28 -9.21 21.11 -0.44
CA ASP A 28 -9.38 20.40 0.83
C ASP A 28 -9.83 18.92 0.64
N TRP A 29 -9.94 18.50 -0.62
CA TRP A 29 -10.22 17.12 -1.05
C TRP A 29 -9.33 16.76 -2.25
N LEU A 30 -9.31 15.48 -2.59
CA LEU A 30 -8.61 14.97 -3.77
C LEU A 30 -9.63 14.63 -4.86
N SER A 31 -9.51 15.28 -6.02
CA SER A 31 -10.27 14.91 -7.23
C SER A 31 -9.42 14.09 -8.18
N LEU A 32 -9.91 12.91 -8.54
CA LEU A 32 -9.29 11.98 -9.49
C LEU A 32 -10.29 11.71 -10.61
N PRO A 33 -10.26 12.49 -11.71
CA PRO A 33 -11.13 12.21 -12.84
C PRO A 33 -10.79 10.85 -13.46
N ALA A 34 -11.77 10.26 -14.14
CA ALA A 34 -11.54 9.09 -14.96
C ALA A 34 -10.34 9.29 -15.90
N LYS A 35 -9.55 8.24 -16.13
CA LYS A 35 -8.44 8.30 -17.10
C LYS A 35 -8.98 8.80 -18.47
N PRO A 36 -8.30 9.76 -19.14
CA PRO A 36 -8.78 10.31 -20.40
C PRO A 36 -9.18 9.24 -21.41
N GLY A 37 -10.39 9.36 -21.98
CA GLY A 37 -10.95 8.40 -22.93
C GLY A 37 -11.60 7.15 -22.32
N THR A 38 -11.62 7.01 -20.98
CA THR A 38 -12.21 5.83 -20.30
C THR A 38 -13.45 6.15 -19.47
N ALA A 39 -13.86 7.42 -19.44
CA ALA A 39 -14.93 7.91 -18.58
C ALA A 39 -16.22 7.10 -18.75
N ASN A 40 -16.76 6.66 -17.62
CA ASN A 40 -17.82 5.67 -17.57
C ASN A 40 -19.18 6.27 -17.15
N GLY A 41 -19.20 7.60 -16.92
CA GLY A 41 -20.36 8.38 -16.53
C GLY A 41 -20.77 8.26 -15.06
N LYS A 42 -19.98 7.58 -14.23
CA LYS A 42 -20.27 7.35 -12.81
C LYS A 42 -19.28 8.04 -11.90
N ARG A 43 -19.80 8.61 -10.81
CA ARG A 43 -19.01 9.28 -9.78
C ARG A 43 -19.04 8.55 -8.44
N VAL A 44 -17.87 8.33 -7.85
CA VAL A 44 -17.71 7.70 -6.53
C VAL A 44 -17.10 8.71 -5.58
N VAL A 45 -17.73 8.92 -4.42
CA VAL A 45 -17.17 9.73 -3.34
C VAL A 45 -16.69 8.80 -2.23
N LEU A 46 -15.41 8.90 -1.87
CA LEU A 46 -14.78 8.12 -0.82
C LEU A 46 -14.51 9.04 0.37
N ILE A 47 -15.03 8.70 1.54
CA ILE A 47 -14.94 9.52 2.75
C ILE A 47 -14.00 8.83 3.74
N SER A 48 -12.85 9.45 4.00
CA SER A 48 -11.87 9.00 5.00
C SER A 48 -11.94 9.82 6.29
N GLY A 49 -11.44 9.25 7.39
CA GLY A 49 -11.52 9.84 8.73
C GLY A 49 -11.55 8.77 9.81
N ASP A 50 -10.50 7.95 9.85
CA ASP A 50 -10.31 6.88 10.84
C ASP A 50 -8.92 7.05 11.48
N GLU A 51 -8.89 7.35 12.77
CA GLU A 51 -7.65 7.57 13.53
C GLU A 51 -6.81 6.33 13.82
N GLU A 52 -7.33 5.13 13.52
CA GLU A 52 -6.71 3.86 13.81
C GLU A 52 -6.31 3.13 12.53
N TYR A 53 -7.23 2.89 11.61
CA TYR A 53 -7.07 1.96 10.48
C TYR A 53 -6.64 2.61 9.15
N ARG A 54 -6.33 3.92 9.17
CA ARG A 54 -5.67 4.65 8.08
C ARG A 54 -6.50 4.75 6.79
N SER A 55 -7.78 5.07 6.91
CA SER A 55 -8.63 5.25 5.73
C SER A 55 -8.18 6.41 4.84
N GLU A 56 -7.42 7.36 5.38
CA GLU A 56 -6.77 8.44 4.62
C GLU A 56 -5.72 7.93 3.63
N GLU A 57 -5.22 6.70 3.80
CA GLU A 57 -4.30 6.06 2.84
C GLU A 57 -5.03 5.11 1.88
N SER A 58 -5.98 4.32 2.40
CA SER A 58 -6.69 3.33 1.59
C SER A 58 -7.68 3.95 0.60
N CYS A 59 -8.41 5.01 1.00
CA CYS A 59 -9.37 5.67 0.11
C CYS A 59 -8.70 6.25 -1.14
N PRO A 60 -7.58 7.01 -1.06
CA PRO A 60 -6.87 7.44 -2.26
C PRO A 60 -6.37 6.30 -3.15
N MET A 61 -5.85 5.22 -2.55
CA MET A 61 -5.40 4.04 -3.30
C MET A 61 -6.56 3.41 -4.09
N LEU A 62 -7.71 3.19 -3.44
CA LEU A 62 -8.90 2.65 -4.10
C LEU A 62 -9.41 3.60 -5.19
N ALA A 63 -9.45 4.91 -4.92
CA ALA A 63 -9.89 5.92 -5.87
C ALA A 63 -9.02 5.95 -7.14
N LYS A 64 -7.71 5.72 -7.01
CA LYS A 64 -6.81 5.61 -8.16
C LYS A 64 -7.12 4.37 -9.00
N ILE A 65 -7.30 3.20 -8.37
CA ILE A 65 -7.70 1.98 -9.07
C ILE A 65 -9.01 2.22 -9.84
N LEU A 66 -10.04 2.74 -9.17
CA LEU A 66 -11.35 2.99 -9.75
C LEU A 66 -11.30 4.00 -10.91
N SER A 67 -10.60 5.11 -10.73
CA SER A 67 -10.52 6.16 -11.77
C SER A 67 -9.66 5.76 -12.96
N GLN A 68 -8.50 5.12 -12.72
CA GLN A 68 -7.53 4.87 -13.77
C GLN A 68 -7.75 3.57 -14.54
N LYS A 69 -8.39 2.57 -13.92
CA LYS A 69 -8.65 1.27 -14.56
C LYS A 69 -10.11 1.09 -14.98
N TYR A 70 -11.05 1.76 -14.30
CA TYR A 70 -12.48 1.51 -14.49
C TYR A 70 -13.28 2.73 -14.92
N GLY A 71 -12.63 3.89 -15.07
CA GLY A 71 -13.23 5.08 -15.67
C GLY A 71 -14.24 5.80 -14.78
N TYR A 72 -14.20 5.59 -13.47
CA TYR A 72 -15.00 6.35 -12.51
C TYR A 72 -14.38 7.73 -12.29
N ASP A 73 -15.22 8.75 -12.13
CA ASP A 73 -14.78 9.99 -11.49
C ASP A 73 -14.76 9.77 -9.98
N CYS A 74 -13.61 9.95 -9.35
CA CYS A 74 -13.47 9.76 -7.91
C CYS A 74 -13.19 11.08 -7.19
N VAL A 75 -13.82 11.27 -6.05
CA VAL A 75 -13.50 12.34 -5.10
C VAL A 75 -13.21 11.70 -3.75
N VAL A 76 -12.06 12.00 -3.16
CA VAL A 76 -11.69 11.54 -1.83
C VAL A 76 -11.74 12.71 -0.85
N LEU A 77 -12.58 12.57 0.16
CA LEU A 77 -12.72 13.51 1.26
C LEU A 77 -11.89 13.02 2.45
N PHE A 78 -11.35 13.96 3.20
CA PHE A 78 -10.48 13.69 4.34
C PHE A 78 -10.96 14.40 5.59
N SER A 79 -10.58 13.86 6.73
CA SER A 79 -10.60 14.57 8.00
C SER A 79 -9.52 15.67 7.97
N ILE A 80 -9.94 16.95 7.88
CA ILE A 80 -9.03 18.09 7.73
C ILE A 80 -9.04 18.94 8.99
N ASN A 81 -7.88 19.17 9.58
CA ASN A 81 -7.73 20.15 10.65
C ASN A 81 -7.87 21.56 10.08
N PRO A 82 -8.86 22.36 10.54
CA PRO A 82 -9.05 23.72 10.04
C PRO A 82 -7.90 24.66 10.44
N ASP A 83 -7.16 24.36 11.51
CA ASP A 83 -5.91 25.05 11.83
C ASP A 83 -4.80 24.53 10.92
N GLY A 84 -4.66 25.15 9.73
CA GLY A 84 -3.58 24.87 8.79
C GLY A 84 -3.93 23.95 7.62
N GLY A 85 -5.15 23.40 7.56
CA GLY A 85 -5.69 22.69 6.39
C GLY A 85 -4.96 21.39 6.05
N TYR A 86 -4.44 20.66 7.04
CA TYR A 86 -3.78 19.36 6.84
C TYR A 86 -4.69 18.20 7.20
N ILE A 87 -4.39 17.03 6.64
CA ILE A 87 -5.06 15.78 6.97
C ILE A 87 -4.71 15.40 8.41
N ASP A 88 -5.74 15.25 9.23
CA ASP A 88 -5.68 14.93 10.64
C ASP A 88 -6.79 13.94 10.98
N SER A 89 -6.44 12.66 11.06
CA SER A 89 -7.41 11.60 11.34
C SER A 89 -8.00 11.71 12.76
N ASN A 90 -7.32 12.41 13.69
CA ASN A 90 -7.82 12.64 15.04
C ASN A 90 -8.87 13.78 15.09
N PHE A 91 -8.92 14.66 14.09
CA PHE A 91 -9.87 15.77 14.07
C PHE A 91 -11.29 15.34 13.63
N GLN A 92 -12.11 14.89 14.58
CA GLN A 92 -13.41 14.28 14.28
C GLN A 92 -14.50 15.21 13.69
N LYS A 93 -14.28 16.52 13.62
CA LYS A 93 -15.32 17.53 13.44
C LYS A 93 -15.32 18.24 12.08
N ASN A 94 -14.51 17.81 11.11
CA ASN A 94 -14.46 18.48 9.82
C ASN A 94 -14.03 17.53 8.69
N ILE A 95 -14.91 17.36 7.70
CA ILE A 95 -14.66 16.71 6.42
C ILE A 95 -15.20 17.64 5.31
N PRO A 96 -14.39 18.58 4.81
CA PRO A 96 -14.82 19.48 3.73
C PRO A 96 -15.08 18.71 2.43
N GLY A 97 -15.93 19.25 1.55
CA GLY A 97 -16.24 18.68 0.23
C GLY A 97 -17.41 17.69 0.20
N THR A 98 -18.16 17.51 1.30
CA THR A 98 -19.33 16.60 1.33
C THR A 98 -20.41 16.94 0.30
N GLU A 99 -20.46 18.17 -0.20
CA GLU A 99 -21.34 18.59 -1.30
C GLU A 99 -21.09 17.83 -2.60
N ALA A 100 -19.92 17.20 -2.78
CA ALA A 100 -19.63 16.31 -3.90
C ALA A 100 -20.65 15.15 -4.01
N LEU A 101 -21.23 14.73 -2.87
CA LEU A 101 -22.26 13.68 -2.81
C LEU A 101 -23.53 14.03 -3.59
N LYS A 102 -23.82 15.31 -3.84
CA LYS A 102 -24.97 15.73 -4.66
C LYS A 102 -24.93 15.09 -6.06
N SER A 103 -23.72 14.94 -6.61
CA SER A 103 -23.46 14.37 -7.93
C SER A 103 -22.96 12.92 -7.92
N ALA A 104 -22.79 12.30 -6.74
CA ALA A 104 -22.24 10.95 -6.62
C ALA A 104 -23.28 9.87 -6.96
N ASP A 105 -22.82 8.77 -7.56
CA ASP A 105 -23.59 7.54 -7.75
C ASP A 105 -23.36 6.52 -6.62
N LEU A 106 -22.22 6.61 -5.92
CA LEU A 106 -21.84 5.72 -4.82
C LEU A 106 -21.06 6.49 -3.75
N MET A 107 -21.37 6.23 -2.48
CA MET A 107 -20.57 6.65 -1.35
C MET A 107 -19.80 5.45 -0.79
N ILE A 108 -18.48 5.57 -0.69
CA ILE A 108 -17.62 4.64 0.07
C ILE A 108 -17.21 5.36 1.35
N ILE A 109 -17.39 4.76 2.51
CA ILE A 109 -17.14 5.38 3.81
C ILE A 109 -16.30 4.47 4.69
N GLY A 110 -15.18 5.01 5.17
CA GLY A 110 -14.27 4.37 6.13
C GLY A 110 -13.95 5.37 7.23
N THR A 111 -14.96 5.81 7.98
CA THR A 111 -14.80 6.79 9.04
C THR A 111 -15.05 6.16 10.40
N ARG A 112 -14.54 6.80 11.45
CA ARG A 112 -14.75 6.39 12.85
C ARG A 112 -15.17 7.57 13.70
N PHE A 113 -16.27 7.44 14.44
CA PHE A 113 -16.69 8.39 15.47
C PHE A 113 -16.67 9.88 15.05
N ARG A 114 -17.00 10.18 13.80
CA ARG A 114 -17.08 11.57 13.34
C ARG A 114 -18.23 12.29 14.02
N GLN A 115 -18.03 13.57 14.31
CA GLN A 115 -19.02 14.50 14.87
C GLN A 115 -19.10 15.71 13.93
N LEU A 116 -19.55 15.46 12.70
CA LEU A 116 -19.53 16.47 11.65
C LEU A 116 -20.58 17.56 11.90
N PRO A 117 -20.36 18.79 11.41
CA PRO A 117 -21.35 19.86 11.49
C PRO A 117 -22.58 19.56 10.61
N ASP A 118 -23.70 20.22 10.91
CA ASP A 118 -25.01 19.92 10.30
C ASP A 118 -25.04 20.10 8.78
N ASP A 119 -24.31 21.06 8.23
CA ASP A 119 -24.23 21.30 6.78
C ASP A 119 -23.53 20.15 6.05
N GLN A 120 -22.49 19.57 6.65
CA GLN A 120 -21.81 18.39 6.12
C GLN A 120 -22.69 17.13 6.24
N LEU A 121 -23.36 16.95 7.38
CA LEU A 121 -24.30 15.85 7.59
C LEU A 121 -25.51 15.94 6.64
N ALA A 122 -25.99 17.15 6.33
CA ALA A 122 -27.11 17.36 5.41
C ALA A 122 -26.83 16.82 4.01
N ASN A 123 -25.59 16.95 3.51
CA ASN A 123 -25.19 16.38 2.22
C ASN A 123 -25.22 14.84 2.24
N ILE A 124 -24.77 14.22 3.33
CA ILE A 124 -24.81 12.76 3.52
C ILE A 124 -26.26 12.28 3.64
N ALA A 125 -27.10 12.97 4.42
CA ALA A 125 -28.51 12.66 4.55
C ALA A 125 -29.24 12.76 3.20
N ALA A 126 -28.98 13.80 2.42
CA ALA A 126 -29.57 13.95 1.09
C ALA A 126 -29.19 12.80 0.15
N PHE A 127 -27.92 12.36 0.17
CA PHE A 127 -27.47 11.19 -0.59
C PHE A 127 -28.22 9.92 -0.19
N LEU A 128 -28.33 9.65 1.12
CA LEU A 128 -29.01 8.47 1.63
C LEU A 128 -30.52 8.52 1.37
N ASN A 129 -31.13 9.70 1.49
CA ASN A 129 -32.56 9.95 1.23
C ASN A 129 -32.94 9.76 -0.24
N ALA A 130 -31.98 9.91 -1.16
CA ALA A 130 -32.17 9.56 -2.55
C ALA A 130 -32.08 8.04 -2.82
N GLY A 131 -31.89 7.21 -1.79
CA GLY A 131 -31.77 5.74 -1.92
C GLY A 131 -30.48 5.29 -2.60
N LYS A 132 -29.46 6.15 -2.68
CA LYS A 132 -28.22 5.87 -3.39
C LYS A 132 -27.34 4.86 -2.64
N PRO A 133 -26.60 4.00 -3.35
CA PRO A 133 -25.87 2.92 -2.72
C PRO A 133 -24.70 3.40 -1.84
N VAL A 134 -24.40 2.61 -0.80
CA VAL A 134 -23.32 2.86 0.16
C VAL A 134 -22.42 1.64 0.30
N MET A 135 -21.12 1.87 0.44
CA MET A 135 -20.13 0.86 0.81
C MET A 135 -19.44 1.31 2.10
N GLY A 136 -19.68 0.61 3.21
CA GLY A 136 -18.98 0.82 4.47
C GLY A 136 -17.87 -0.22 4.66
N PHE A 137 -16.72 0.20 5.20
CA PHE A 137 -15.65 -0.73 5.56
C PHE A 137 -14.99 -0.38 6.90
N ARG A 138 -14.38 -1.39 7.54
CA ARG A 138 -13.88 -1.32 8.93
C ARG A 138 -14.79 -0.46 9.80
N THR A 139 -14.30 0.64 10.33
CA THR A 139 -14.92 1.32 11.47
C THR A 139 -16.19 2.07 11.10
N ALA A 140 -16.63 2.04 9.83
CA ALA A 140 -17.89 2.62 9.40
C ALA A 140 -19.13 2.04 10.09
N THR A 141 -19.06 0.85 10.69
CA THR A 141 -20.10 0.35 11.61
C THR A 141 -20.37 1.32 12.78
N HIS A 142 -19.41 2.16 13.09
CA HIS A 142 -19.52 3.25 14.07
C HIS A 142 -18.94 4.55 13.47
N ALA A 143 -19.35 4.84 12.23
CA ALA A 143 -18.89 5.98 11.44
C ALA A 143 -19.02 7.32 12.16
N PHE A 144 -20.09 7.50 12.93
CA PHE A 144 -20.44 8.73 13.62
C PHE A 144 -20.72 8.46 15.11
N THR A 145 -20.57 9.49 15.93
CA THR A 145 -20.90 9.46 17.36
C THR A 145 -21.56 10.77 17.79
N GLY A 146 -21.92 10.87 19.07
CA GLY A 146 -22.57 12.04 19.64
C GLY A 146 -24.08 12.04 19.43
N SER A 147 -24.69 13.22 19.57
CA SER A 147 -26.14 13.42 19.62
C SER A 147 -26.76 13.99 18.34
N ALA A 148 -25.97 14.16 17.27
CA ALA A 148 -26.44 14.74 16.02
C ALA A 148 -27.58 13.90 15.41
N LYS A 149 -28.59 14.57 14.87
CA LYS A 149 -29.73 13.94 14.20
C LYS A 149 -30.12 14.68 12.92
N THR A 150 -30.72 13.97 11.98
CA THR A 150 -31.44 14.57 10.84
C THR A 150 -32.86 14.02 10.80
N GLY A 151 -33.83 14.86 11.14
CA GLY A 151 -35.17 14.37 11.49
C GLY A 151 -35.09 13.39 12.66
N ASN A 152 -35.66 12.18 12.48
CA ASN A 152 -35.61 11.12 13.49
C ASN A 152 -34.38 10.22 13.39
N PHE A 153 -33.53 10.41 12.38
CA PHE A 153 -32.35 9.59 12.18
C PHE A 153 -31.21 10.03 13.10
N GLU A 154 -30.76 9.13 13.97
CA GLU A 154 -29.63 9.35 14.87
C GLU A 154 -28.33 8.93 14.17
N TRP A 155 -27.39 9.87 13.98
CA TRP A 155 -26.16 9.59 13.24
C TRP A 155 -25.27 8.55 13.93
N SER A 156 -25.28 8.49 15.26
CA SER A 156 -24.62 7.44 16.04
C SER A 156 -25.11 6.02 15.74
N LYS A 157 -26.32 5.89 15.15
CA LYS A 157 -26.89 4.61 14.69
C LYS A 157 -26.73 4.38 13.19
N PHE A 158 -25.88 5.16 12.51
CA PHE A 158 -25.63 5.00 11.07
C PHE A 158 -25.24 3.57 10.70
N GLY A 159 -24.26 2.97 11.38
CA GLY A 159 -23.83 1.62 11.06
C GLY A 159 -24.96 0.61 11.19
N LEU A 160 -25.69 0.63 12.32
CA LEU A 160 -26.82 -0.27 12.53
C LEU A 160 -27.90 -0.10 11.45
N ASN A 161 -28.33 1.14 11.20
CA ASN A 161 -29.47 1.42 10.34
C ASN A 161 -29.14 1.30 8.85
N ILE A 162 -27.92 1.68 8.43
CA ILE A 162 -27.48 1.72 7.02
C ILE A 162 -26.66 0.49 6.67
N LEU A 163 -25.66 0.12 7.47
CA LEU A 163 -24.76 -1.00 7.18
C LEU A 163 -25.23 -2.34 7.76
N GLY A 164 -26.16 -2.32 8.72
CA GLY A 164 -26.71 -3.51 9.36
C GLY A 164 -25.96 -3.95 10.61
N GLU A 165 -24.96 -3.19 11.06
CA GLU A 165 -24.21 -3.48 12.29
C GLU A 165 -23.58 -2.22 12.89
N GLN A 166 -23.49 -2.17 14.21
CA GLN A 166 -22.76 -1.19 15.01
C GLN A 166 -21.48 -1.78 15.63
N TRP A 167 -20.68 -0.96 16.30
CA TRP A 167 -19.57 -1.49 17.10
C TRP A 167 -20.10 -2.43 18.20
N VAL A 168 -19.57 -3.65 18.25
CA VAL A 168 -19.88 -4.65 19.29
C VAL A 168 -18.62 -4.99 20.07
N SER A 169 -17.64 -5.63 19.42
CA SER A 169 -16.40 -6.07 20.06
C SER A 169 -15.35 -6.46 19.04
N HIS A 170 -14.12 -6.63 19.51
CA HIS A 170 -13.12 -7.48 18.87
C HIS A 170 -13.46 -8.94 19.17
N HIS A 171 -13.73 -9.74 18.13
CA HIS A 171 -13.98 -11.17 18.26
C HIS A 171 -12.67 -11.96 18.28
N GLY A 172 -11.72 -11.58 17.43
CA GLY A 172 -10.31 -11.97 17.56
C GLY A 172 -9.57 -11.15 18.62
N ASP A 173 -8.41 -11.62 19.08
CA ASP A 173 -7.52 -10.82 19.93
C ASP A 173 -6.84 -9.73 19.07
N HIS A 174 -7.18 -8.49 19.35
CA HIS A 174 -6.79 -7.33 18.57
C HIS A 174 -5.26 -7.21 18.46
N LYS A 175 -4.77 -6.98 17.23
CA LYS A 175 -3.33 -6.92 16.89
C LYS A 175 -2.54 -8.21 17.10
N LYS A 176 -3.21 -9.32 17.43
CA LYS A 176 -2.55 -10.63 17.58
C LYS A 176 -3.10 -11.66 16.61
N GLN A 177 -4.41 -11.65 16.37
CA GLN A 177 -5.09 -12.62 15.52
C GLN A 177 -5.57 -11.95 14.22
N GLY A 178 -5.32 -12.60 13.08
CA GLY A 178 -5.76 -12.11 11.77
C GLY A 178 -7.15 -12.62 11.40
N THR A 179 -7.65 -12.12 10.27
CA THR A 179 -8.93 -12.53 9.67
C THR A 179 -8.68 -13.25 8.35
N ARG A 180 -9.04 -14.53 8.26
CA ARG A 180 -9.05 -15.27 7.00
C ARG A 180 -10.48 -15.39 6.49
N SER A 181 -10.73 -14.97 5.26
CA SER A 181 -12.07 -15.07 4.68
C SER A 181 -12.45 -16.51 4.37
N VAL A 182 -13.69 -16.87 4.66
CA VAL A 182 -14.33 -18.12 4.25
C VAL A 182 -15.60 -17.77 3.48
N VAL A 183 -15.74 -18.29 2.27
CA VAL A 183 -16.91 -18.03 1.42
C VAL A 183 -18.15 -18.63 2.06
N GLU A 184 -19.23 -17.85 2.17
CA GLU A 184 -20.52 -18.38 2.56
C GLU A 184 -21.08 -19.26 1.44
N SER A 185 -21.35 -20.52 1.76
CA SER A 185 -21.76 -21.56 0.83
C SER A 185 -23.01 -21.19 0.03
N GLU A 186 -24.00 -20.58 0.70
CA GLU A 186 -25.26 -20.14 0.09
C GLU A 186 -25.04 -19.09 -1.01
N HIS A 187 -24.01 -18.26 -0.87
CA HIS A 187 -23.77 -17.10 -1.73
C HIS A 187 -22.47 -17.23 -2.54
N ALA A 188 -21.86 -18.42 -2.60
CA ALA A 188 -20.59 -18.69 -3.27
C ALA A 188 -20.58 -18.34 -4.77
N LYS A 189 -21.75 -18.33 -5.43
CA LYS A 189 -21.90 -17.99 -6.86
C LYS A 189 -22.26 -16.52 -7.09
N HIS A 190 -22.33 -15.70 -6.05
CA HIS A 190 -22.69 -14.28 -6.20
C HIS A 190 -21.63 -13.55 -7.02
N ALA A 191 -22.06 -12.76 -8.01
CA ALA A 191 -21.16 -12.18 -9.02
C ALA A 191 -20.07 -11.27 -8.44
N VAL A 192 -20.27 -10.69 -7.25
CA VAL A 192 -19.26 -9.89 -6.55
C VAL A 192 -18.03 -10.68 -6.11
N LEU A 193 -18.14 -12.01 -6.00
CA LEU A 193 -17.04 -12.91 -5.69
C LEU A 193 -16.26 -13.34 -6.95
N SER A 194 -16.59 -12.81 -8.13
CA SER A 194 -15.89 -13.15 -9.39
C SER A 194 -14.39 -12.84 -9.31
N GLY A 195 -13.56 -13.88 -9.43
CA GLY A 195 -12.10 -13.76 -9.34
C GLY A 195 -11.56 -13.47 -7.93
N VAL A 196 -12.42 -13.42 -6.91
CA VAL A 196 -12.01 -13.20 -5.52
C VAL A 196 -11.61 -14.54 -4.91
N GLY A 197 -10.30 -14.71 -4.69
CA GLY A 197 -9.75 -15.82 -3.92
C GLY A 197 -9.86 -15.60 -2.42
N GLU A 198 -9.08 -16.36 -1.65
CA GLU A 198 -8.98 -16.15 -0.20
C GLU A 198 -8.37 -14.78 0.11
N ILE A 199 -8.97 -14.09 1.08
CA ILE A 199 -8.51 -12.82 1.62
C ILE A 199 -7.93 -13.07 3.02
N PHE A 200 -6.74 -12.53 3.27
CA PHE A 200 -6.18 -12.45 4.62
C PHE A 200 -6.00 -11.00 5.06
N GLY A 201 -6.67 -10.62 6.15
CA GLY A 201 -6.48 -9.32 6.80
C GLY A 201 -5.55 -9.44 8.00
N THR A 202 -4.62 -8.50 8.13
CA THR A 202 -3.72 -8.38 9.29
C THR A 202 -4.40 -7.71 10.47
N THR A 203 -5.72 -7.79 10.51
CA THR A 203 -6.60 -7.20 11.52
C THR A 203 -7.56 -8.26 12.01
N ASP A 204 -7.94 -8.16 13.28
CA ASP A 204 -8.79 -9.14 13.92
C ASP A 204 -10.24 -9.07 13.40
N VAL A 205 -10.95 -10.19 13.58
CA VAL A 205 -12.36 -10.31 13.25
C VAL A 205 -13.17 -9.47 14.24
N TYR A 206 -14.10 -8.66 13.76
CA TYR A 206 -15.07 -7.98 14.62
C TYR A 206 -16.25 -8.89 14.97
N GLY A 207 -16.80 -8.70 16.17
CA GLY A 207 -18.07 -9.30 16.56
C GLY A 207 -19.23 -8.67 15.78
N VAL A 208 -20.14 -9.51 15.30
CA VAL A 208 -21.39 -9.10 14.65
C VAL A 208 -22.54 -9.77 15.40
N ALA A 209 -23.47 -8.96 15.90
CA ALA A 209 -24.59 -9.40 16.75
C ALA A 209 -25.97 -8.96 16.22
N ASN A 210 -26.03 -7.88 15.44
CA ASN A 210 -27.30 -7.24 15.07
C ASN A 210 -27.71 -7.47 13.61
N LEU A 211 -26.80 -7.98 12.78
CA LEU A 211 -27.08 -8.24 11.38
C LEU A 211 -28.19 -9.31 11.23
N ASP A 212 -29.29 -8.93 10.59
CA ASP A 212 -30.29 -9.88 10.11
C ASP A 212 -29.71 -10.67 8.92
N GLN A 213 -29.07 -11.80 9.23
CA GLN A 213 -28.43 -12.67 8.25
C GLN A 213 -29.43 -13.39 7.33
N LYS A 214 -30.73 -13.38 7.62
CA LYS A 214 -31.75 -13.94 6.72
C LYS A 214 -32.15 -12.94 5.63
N ALA A 215 -32.11 -11.65 5.95
CA ALA A 215 -32.38 -10.58 5.00
C ALA A 215 -31.12 -10.11 4.25
N ALA A 216 -29.94 -10.22 4.86
CA ALA A 216 -28.67 -9.86 4.25
C ALA A 216 -28.09 -11.00 3.40
N THR A 217 -27.41 -10.64 2.31
CA THR A 217 -26.59 -11.59 1.53
C THR A 217 -25.19 -11.61 2.12
N VAL A 218 -24.91 -12.58 3.00
CA VAL A 218 -23.58 -12.75 3.63
C VAL A 218 -22.63 -13.38 2.62
N LEU A 219 -21.62 -12.65 2.16
CA LEU A 219 -20.72 -13.13 1.11
C LEU A 219 -19.53 -13.90 1.71
N LEU A 220 -18.97 -13.37 2.79
CA LEU A 220 -17.79 -13.91 3.45
C LEU A 220 -17.99 -13.94 4.96
N ARG A 221 -17.44 -14.97 5.59
CA ARG A 221 -17.24 -15.11 7.04
C ARG A 221 -15.76 -15.02 7.39
N GLY A 222 -15.45 -14.65 8.62
CA GLY A 222 -14.08 -14.47 9.10
C GLY A 222 -13.68 -15.59 10.05
N ALA A 223 -12.70 -16.39 9.63
CA ALA A 223 -11.97 -17.27 10.54
C ALA A 223 -10.91 -16.46 11.29
N VAL A 224 -10.94 -16.57 12.62
CA VAL A 224 -9.89 -16.07 13.51
C VAL A 224 -8.66 -16.97 13.37
N THR A 225 -7.48 -16.38 13.25
CA THR A 225 -6.20 -17.10 13.07
C THR A 225 -5.29 -16.99 14.29
N GLU A 226 -4.31 -17.89 14.40
CA GLU A 226 -3.38 -17.94 15.53
C GLU A 226 -2.47 -16.70 15.61
N SER A 227 -2.18 -16.06 14.47
CA SER A 227 -1.31 -14.88 14.40
C SER A 227 -1.71 -13.95 13.24
N LEU A 228 -1.03 -12.82 13.08
CA LEU A 228 -1.17 -11.94 11.90
C LEU A 228 -0.42 -12.45 10.65
N ASN A 229 0.16 -13.65 10.68
CA ASN A 229 0.83 -14.23 9.51
C ASN A 229 -0.21 -14.91 8.58
N PRO A 230 -0.23 -14.59 7.28
CA PRO A 230 -1.12 -15.23 6.30
C PRO A 230 -1.01 -16.76 6.21
N LEU A 231 0.12 -17.34 6.63
CA LEU A 231 0.33 -18.80 6.69
C LEU A 231 -0.11 -19.43 8.02
N SER A 232 -0.56 -18.64 9.00
CA SER A 232 -0.98 -19.16 10.29
C SER A 232 -2.30 -19.91 10.20
N LYS A 233 -2.48 -20.90 11.08
CA LYS A 233 -3.69 -21.71 11.10
C LYS A 233 -4.85 -20.90 11.65
N ASN A 234 -6.06 -21.33 11.30
CA ASN A 234 -7.25 -20.90 12.02
C ASN A 234 -7.21 -21.48 13.43
N ILE A 235 -7.66 -20.73 14.43
CA ILE A 235 -7.81 -21.27 15.78
C ILE A 235 -8.98 -22.26 15.83
N ASP A 236 -8.85 -23.28 16.68
CA ASP A 236 -9.95 -24.18 17.00
C ASP A 236 -10.91 -23.57 18.03
N GLY A 237 -12.11 -24.15 18.13
CA GLY A 237 -13.06 -23.84 19.20
C GLY A 237 -14.12 -22.77 18.85
N PRO A 238 -14.80 -22.21 19.87
CA PRO A 238 -16.07 -21.51 19.69
C PRO A 238 -15.95 -20.20 18.88
N LYS A 239 -14.77 -19.58 18.82
CA LYS A 239 -14.56 -18.36 18.03
C LYS A 239 -14.73 -18.59 16.52
N ASN A 240 -14.51 -19.79 16.02
CA ASN A 240 -14.72 -20.12 14.61
C ASN A 240 -15.96 -20.99 14.38
N ASN A 241 -16.79 -21.20 15.42
CA ASN A 241 -17.93 -22.11 15.39
C ASN A 241 -19.15 -21.49 16.10
N PRO A 242 -19.98 -20.67 15.40
CA PRO A 242 -19.84 -20.26 14.00
C PRO A 242 -18.88 -19.08 13.80
N MET A 243 -18.40 -18.91 12.56
CA MET A 243 -17.63 -17.72 12.16
C MET A 243 -18.52 -16.49 11.98
N MET A 244 -17.98 -15.32 12.31
CA MET A 244 -18.67 -14.03 12.12
C MET A 244 -18.79 -13.68 10.64
N PRO A 245 -19.92 -13.10 10.19
CA PRO A 245 -19.98 -12.48 8.87
C PRO A 245 -19.02 -11.29 8.82
N ILE A 246 -18.26 -11.16 7.72
CA ILE A 246 -17.26 -10.08 7.53
C ILE A 246 -17.46 -9.29 6.25
N ALA A 247 -18.32 -9.75 5.32
CA ALA A 247 -18.71 -9.00 4.14
C ALA A 247 -20.15 -9.37 3.76
N TRP A 248 -21.03 -8.39 3.62
CA TRP A 248 -22.44 -8.62 3.26
C TRP A 248 -23.04 -7.49 2.44
N LEU A 249 -24.05 -7.83 1.65
CA LEU A 249 -24.96 -6.88 1.01
C LEU A 249 -26.29 -6.85 1.75
N ARG A 250 -26.94 -5.69 1.81
CA ARG A 250 -28.29 -5.54 2.35
C ARG A 250 -29.02 -4.35 1.74
N GLU A 251 -30.32 -4.28 1.97
CA GLU A 251 -31.09 -3.07 1.75
C GLU A 251 -31.21 -2.27 3.06
N TYR A 252 -31.21 -0.94 2.94
CA TYR A 252 -31.42 -0.02 4.05
C TYR A 252 -32.63 0.89 3.79
N THR A 253 -33.22 1.42 4.85
CA THR A 253 -34.25 2.47 4.76
C THR A 253 -33.60 3.83 4.91
N ALA A 254 -33.89 4.75 4.00
CA ALA A 254 -33.40 6.12 4.06
C ALA A 254 -33.68 6.80 5.41
N PRO A 255 -32.81 7.74 5.84
CA PRO A 255 -33.01 8.54 7.06
C PRO A 255 -34.39 9.19 7.19
N ASN A 256 -34.98 9.64 6.08
CA ASN A 256 -36.32 10.24 6.05
C ASN A 256 -37.47 9.23 5.92
N GLY A 257 -37.18 7.93 5.82
CA GLY A 257 -38.18 6.86 5.68
C GLY A 257 -38.83 6.72 4.30
N THR A 258 -38.46 7.54 3.31
CA THR A 258 -39.19 7.62 2.03
C THR A 258 -38.66 6.71 0.92
N SER A 259 -37.41 6.25 1.03
CA SER A 259 -36.77 5.43 0.00
C SER A 259 -35.97 4.28 0.61
N LYS A 260 -35.64 3.30 -0.23
CA LYS A 260 -34.72 2.21 0.08
C LYS A 260 -33.43 2.41 -0.71
N GLY A 261 -32.32 1.99 -0.15
CA GLY A 261 -31.04 1.93 -0.86
C GLY A 261 -30.31 0.63 -0.57
N LYS A 262 -29.20 0.40 -1.28
CA LYS A 262 -28.37 -0.80 -1.11
C LYS A 262 -27.09 -0.44 -0.35
N ALA A 263 -26.72 -1.27 0.62
CA ALA A 263 -25.47 -1.15 1.34
C ALA A 263 -24.64 -2.42 1.16
N PHE A 264 -23.34 -2.24 0.95
CA PHE A 264 -22.34 -3.24 1.26
C PHE A 264 -21.63 -2.84 2.55
N CYS A 265 -21.37 -3.81 3.41
CA CYS A 265 -20.51 -3.61 4.57
C CYS A 265 -19.48 -4.72 4.63
N THR A 266 -18.24 -4.35 4.93
CA THR A 266 -17.21 -5.30 5.35
C THR A 266 -16.55 -4.84 6.64
N THR A 267 -16.30 -5.77 7.55
CA THR A 267 -15.55 -5.47 8.77
C THR A 267 -14.04 -5.48 8.52
N MET A 268 -13.56 -5.80 7.32
CA MET A 268 -12.17 -5.68 6.89
C MET A 268 -11.88 -4.32 6.24
N GLY A 269 -10.61 -3.98 6.01
CA GLY A 269 -10.24 -2.78 5.26
C GLY A 269 -9.41 -1.75 6.03
N ALA A 270 -8.54 -2.21 6.93
CA ALA A 270 -7.40 -1.37 7.32
C ALA A 270 -6.49 -1.15 6.11
N ALA A 271 -5.74 -0.06 6.08
CA ALA A 271 -4.83 0.20 4.96
C ALA A 271 -3.87 -0.99 4.70
N THR A 272 -3.41 -1.67 5.75
CA THR A 272 -2.58 -2.88 5.66
C THR A 272 -3.31 -4.09 5.08
N ASP A 273 -4.62 -4.25 5.32
CA ASP A 273 -5.41 -5.35 4.74
C ASP A 273 -5.45 -5.26 3.21
N PHE A 274 -5.36 -4.05 2.64
CA PHE A 274 -5.36 -3.84 1.19
C PHE A 274 -4.04 -4.22 0.51
N ALA A 275 -3.03 -4.70 1.25
CA ALA A 275 -1.93 -5.45 0.64
C ALA A 275 -2.46 -6.69 -0.11
N ASP A 276 -3.52 -7.30 0.41
CA ASP A 276 -4.21 -8.42 -0.21
C ASP A 276 -4.92 -7.98 -1.51
N GLU A 277 -4.62 -8.69 -2.60
CA GLU A 277 -5.18 -8.43 -3.92
C GLU A 277 -6.67 -8.79 -4.00
N ASN A 278 -7.09 -9.87 -3.33
CA ASN A 278 -8.47 -10.33 -3.34
C ASN A 278 -9.38 -9.36 -2.57
N LEU A 279 -8.89 -8.70 -1.51
CA LEU A 279 -9.64 -7.64 -0.85
C LEU A 279 -9.89 -6.45 -1.78
N ARG A 280 -8.85 -5.98 -2.48
CA ARG A 280 -9.00 -4.91 -3.48
C ARG A 280 -9.99 -5.30 -4.57
N ARG A 281 -9.92 -6.56 -5.04
CA ARG A 281 -10.85 -7.10 -6.04
C ARG A 281 -12.29 -7.13 -5.56
N LEU A 282 -12.53 -7.56 -4.32
CA LEU A 282 -13.86 -7.52 -3.72
C LEU A 282 -14.43 -6.10 -3.74
N PHE A 283 -13.64 -5.10 -3.35
CA PHE A 283 -14.06 -3.69 -3.38
C PHE A 283 -14.44 -3.24 -4.79
N VAL A 284 -13.58 -3.47 -5.79
CA VAL A 284 -13.87 -3.10 -7.19
C VAL A 284 -15.13 -3.79 -7.71
N ASN A 285 -15.29 -5.08 -7.45
CA ASN A 285 -16.46 -5.84 -7.86
C ASN A 285 -17.75 -5.31 -7.24
N VAL A 286 -17.72 -4.95 -5.95
CA VAL A 286 -18.87 -4.37 -5.26
C VAL A 286 -19.18 -2.96 -5.78
N VAL A 287 -18.16 -2.14 -6.09
CA VAL A 287 -18.37 -0.83 -6.75
C VAL A 287 -19.10 -1.01 -8.08
N HIS A 288 -18.68 -1.97 -8.91
CA HIS A 288 -19.39 -2.30 -10.15
C HIS A 288 -20.84 -2.75 -9.88
N HIS A 289 -21.04 -3.67 -8.94
CA HIS A 289 -22.36 -4.16 -8.57
C HIS A 289 -23.31 -3.02 -8.13
N LEU A 290 -22.86 -2.18 -7.20
CA LEU A 290 -23.66 -1.10 -6.64
C LEU A 290 -23.94 0.03 -7.64
N THR A 291 -23.05 0.22 -8.63
CA THR A 291 -23.23 1.23 -9.69
C THR A 291 -23.90 0.67 -10.95
N GLY A 292 -24.39 -0.58 -10.91
CA GLY A 292 -25.12 -1.22 -12.01
C GLY A 292 -24.24 -1.54 -13.22
N ARG A 293 -22.93 -1.70 -13.02
CA ARG A 293 -21.97 -2.02 -14.08
C ARG A 293 -21.69 -3.52 -14.10
N LYS A 294 -21.29 -4.02 -15.28
CA LYS A 294 -20.83 -5.39 -15.44
C LYS A 294 -19.56 -5.61 -14.62
N ILE A 295 -19.56 -6.65 -13.79
CA ILE A 295 -18.41 -7.07 -13.01
C ILE A 295 -17.43 -7.82 -13.94
N PRO A 296 -16.14 -7.43 -14.00
CA PRO A 296 -15.13 -8.16 -14.75
C PRO A 296 -14.94 -9.57 -14.18
N ALA A 297 -14.63 -10.55 -15.04
CA ALA A 297 -14.37 -11.92 -14.60
C ALA A 297 -13.19 -11.99 -13.60
N ASN A 298 -12.15 -11.22 -13.87
CA ASN A 298 -11.01 -10.99 -13.00
C ASN A 298 -10.64 -9.51 -13.07
N ALA A 299 -11.15 -8.70 -12.14
CA ALA A 299 -10.85 -7.28 -12.11
C ALA A 299 -9.35 -7.06 -11.82
N ASP A 300 -8.69 -6.28 -12.67
CA ASP A 300 -7.34 -5.75 -12.45
C ASP A 300 -7.37 -4.73 -11.30
N VAL A 301 -6.69 -5.10 -10.21
CA VAL A 301 -6.62 -4.31 -8.99
C VAL A 301 -5.19 -4.02 -8.56
N ASP A 302 -4.26 -4.11 -9.52
CA ASP A 302 -2.88 -3.69 -9.29
C ASP A 302 -2.84 -2.24 -8.84
N PHE A 303 -1.90 -1.92 -7.96
CA PHE A 303 -1.74 -0.54 -7.53
C PHE A 303 -1.37 0.35 -8.72
N VAL A 304 -2.03 1.50 -8.83
CA VAL A 304 -1.72 2.50 -9.85
C VAL A 304 -0.43 3.24 -9.51
N ASP A 305 -0.26 3.59 -8.25
CA ASP A 305 0.96 4.16 -7.67
C ASP A 305 1.43 3.24 -6.53
N PRO A 306 2.72 3.23 -6.17
CA PRO A 306 3.21 2.43 -5.05
C PRO A 306 2.35 2.60 -3.79
N PHE A 307 1.98 1.50 -3.15
CA PHE A 307 1.19 1.51 -1.92
C PHE A 307 1.95 0.77 -0.83
N LYS A 308 2.44 1.53 0.14
CA LYS A 308 3.13 1.03 1.34
C LYS A 308 2.39 1.59 2.56
N PRO A 309 1.30 0.94 2.98
CA PRO A 309 0.46 1.48 4.02
C PRO A 309 1.21 1.57 5.35
N SER A 310 0.88 2.57 6.14
CA SER A 310 1.32 2.66 7.53
C SER A 310 0.65 1.57 8.38
N GLU A 311 1.36 1.11 9.41
CA GLU A 311 0.75 0.25 10.44
C GLU A 311 -0.44 0.97 11.11
N TYR A 312 -1.50 0.20 11.38
CA TYR A 312 -2.68 0.72 12.03
C TYR A 312 -2.49 0.88 13.55
N GLY A 313 -3.13 1.90 14.12
CA GLY A 313 -3.05 2.23 15.54
C GLY A 313 -3.28 3.70 15.82
N PHE A 314 -3.42 4.06 17.09
CA PHE A 314 -3.64 5.44 17.48
C PHE A 314 -2.36 6.26 17.46
N ILE A 315 -2.45 7.49 16.96
CA ILE A 315 -1.40 8.49 17.05
C ILE A 315 -1.77 9.44 18.20
N GLN A 316 -0.96 9.43 19.27
CA GLN A 316 -1.22 10.19 20.50
C GLN A 316 -0.47 11.53 20.57
N ASP A 317 0.56 11.73 19.74
CA ASP A 317 1.28 13.01 19.67
C ASP A 317 0.41 14.06 18.99
N GLY A 318 -0.04 15.06 19.77
CA GLY A 318 -0.91 16.14 19.30
C GLY A 318 -0.29 17.03 18.22
N ASN A 319 1.04 17.02 18.05
CA ASN A 319 1.72 17.78 17.00
C ASN A 319 2.05 16.94 15.76
N PHE A 320 1.77 15.64 15.78
CA PHE A 320 2.17 14.73 14.71
C PHE A 320 1.62 15.17 13.35
N PHE A 321 0.31 15.34 13.23
CA PHE A 321 -0.35 15.70 11.96
C PHE A 321 0.05 17.09 11.48
N LYS A 322 0.18 18.05 12.40
CA LYS A 322 0.65 19.40 12.09
C LYS A 322 2.07 19.41 11.54
N THR A 323 2.96 18.63 12.13
CA THR A 323 4.35 18.50 11.68
C THR A 323 4.44 17.78 10.34
N ARG A 324 3.63 16.73 10.18
CA ARG A 324 3.58 15.92 8.96
C ARG A 324 2.96 16.68 7.79
N ASN A 325 2.00 17.56 8.08
CA ASN A 325 1.34 18.52 7.19
C ASN A 325 0.90 17.94 5.84
N LEU A 326 0.43 16.69 5.83
CA LEU A 326 -0.05 16.06 4.60
C LEU A 326 -1.28 16.77 4.07
N LYS A 327 -1.29 17.04 2.77
CA LYS A 327 -2.42 17.62 2.03
C LYS A 327 -3.08 16.56 1.15
N PRO A 328 -4.36 16.74 0.77
CA PRO A 328 -5.01 15.87 -0.22
C PRO A 328 -4.21 15.74 -1.52
N SER A 329 -3.54 16.81 -1.95
CA SER A 329 -2.69 16.83 -3.15
C SER A 329 -1.43 15.95 -3.02
N ASP A 330 -1.02 15.53 -1.82
CA ASP A 330 0.08 14.58 -1.61
C ASP A 330 -0.31 13.14 -1.95
N PHE A 331 -1.60 12.89 -2.14
CA PHE A 331 -2.14 11.61 -2.58
C PHE A 331 -2.57 11.62 -4.06
N ALA A 332 -2.24 12.66 -4.83
CA ALA A 332 -2.51 12.73 -6.27
C ALA A 332 -1.84 11.60 -7.06
N LEU A 333 -2.23 11.40 -8.33
CA LEU A 333 -1.59 10.43 -9.23
C LEU A 333 -0.08 10.68 -9.32
N GLY A 334 0.71 9.61 -9.32
CA GLY A 334 2.18 9.67 -9.28
C GLY A 334 2.75 9.92 -7.88
N LYS A 335 1.91 10.01 -6.84
CA LYS A 335 2.33 10.18 -5.45
C LYS A 335 1.87 9.03 -4.55
N SER A 336 2.64 8.76 -3.51
CA SER A 336 2.43 7.64 -2.59
C SER A 336 2.69 8.05 -1.14
N ALA A 337 2.04 9.14 -0.70
CA ALA A 337 2.11 9.55 0.69
C ALA A 337 1.56 8.46 1.62
N SER A 338 2.15 8.34 2.80
CA SER A 338 1.59 7.60 3.94
C SER A 338 1.77 8.39 5.23
N THR A 339 0.89 8.13 6.19
CA THR A 339 0.75 8.82 7.47
C THR A 339 2.03 8.68 8.31
N THR A 340 2.63 7.49 8.39
CA THR A 340 3.83 7.24 9.21
C THR A 340 5.13 7.08 8.42
N ALA A 341 5.14 7.33 7.10
CA ALA A 341 6.40 7.43 6.35
C ALA A 341 7.32 8.43 7.06
N HIS A 342 8.45 7.92 7.58
CA HIS A 342 9.40 8.66 8.41
C HIS A 342 9.87 9.94 7.71
N THR A 343 9.30 11.07 8.11
CA THR A 343 9.67 12.41 7.62
C THR A 343 9.84 13.42 8.76
N GLY A 344 10.04 12.94 9.99
CA GLY A 344 10.54 13.77 11.09
C GLY A 344 12.08 13.86 11.07
N PRO A 345 12.69 14.95 11.57
CA PRO A 345 14.14 15.01 11.74
C PRO A 345 14.56 13.83 12.61
N LYS A 346 15.56 13.06 12.17
CA LYS A 346 16.16 11.98 12.95
C LYS A 346 16.48 12.52 14.34
N LYS A 347 15.70 12.16 15.36
CA LYS A 347 16.22 12.14 16.73
C LYS A 347 17.32 11.09 16.70
N THR A 348 18.55 11.55 16.64
CA THR A 348 19.74 10.74 16.88
C THR A 348 19.65 10.21 18.31
N VAL A 349 19.06 9.04 18.47
CA VAL A 349 19.29 8.20 19.64
C VAL A 349 20.71 7.67 19.48
N PRO A 350 21.65 7.96 20.40
CA PRO A 350 22.99 7.42 20.29
C PRO A 350 22.91 5.89 20.43
N ASN A 351 23.35 5.18 19.40
CA ASN A 351 23.68 3.75 19.41
C ASN A 351 22.73 2.81 20.18
N ALA A 352 21.65 2.38 19.52
CA ALA A 352 21.16 1.02 19.74
C ALA A 352 21.90 0.12 18.75
N SER A 353 22.66 -0.85 19.26
CA SER A 353 23.65 -1.65 18.50
C SER A 353 23.07 -2.54 17.38
N HIS A 354 21.75 -2.57 17.17
CA HIS A 354 21.07 -3.40 16.18
C HIS A 354 19.90 -2.70 15.44
N ALA A 355 19.92 -1.37 15.31
CA ALA A 355 18.94 -0.69 14.44
C ALA A 355 19.28 -0.91 12.94
N PRO A 356 18.29 -1.15 12.07
CA PRO A 356 18.54 -1.22 10.62
C PRO A 356 19.11 0.11 10.12
N GLU A 357 20.24 0.04 9.41
CA GLU A 357 20.81 1.20 8.73
C GLU A 357 19.84 1.74 7.69
N GLN A 358 19.89 3.05 7.46
CA GLN A 358 19.09 3.71 6.45
C GLN A 358 19.53 3.20 5.07
N ASP A 359 18.58 2.72 4.25
CA ASP A 359 18.89 2.32 2.89
C ASP A 359 19.61 3.45 2.15
N PRO A 360 20.69 3.15 1.40
CA PRO A 360 21.38 4.16 0.62
C PRO A 360 20.39 4.83 -0.34
N PRO A 361 20.57 6.13 -0.64
CA PRO A 361 19.71 6.83 -1.59
C PRO A 361 19.60 6.04 -2.90
N ALA A 362 18.39 5.96 -3.45
CA ALA A 362 18.16 5.28 -4.72
C ALA A 362 19.17 5.80 -5.76
N ALA A 363 19.87 4.88 -6.42
CA ALA A 363 20.91 5.22 -7.37
C ALA A 363 20.35 6.16 -8.45
N GLY A 364 20.86 7.40 -8.49
CA GLY A 364 20.33 8.50 -9.31
C GLY A 364 20.45 8.30 -10.83
N ALA A 365 21.09 7.21 -11.25
CA ALA A 365 21.03 6.69 -12.61
C ALA A 365 21.38 5.21 -12.57
N MET A 366 20.62 4.39 -13.31
CA MET A 366 21.02 3.01 -13.57
C MET A 366 22.26 3.07 -14.46
N ALA A 367 23.43 2.75 -13.90
CA ALA A 367 24.65 2.64 -14.70
C ALA A 367 24.39 1.66 -15.85
N SER A 368 24.80 2.01 -17.07
CA SER A 368 24.66 1.14 -18.24
C SER A 368 25.31 -0.21 -17.97
N GLN A 369 24.51 -1.24 -17.66
CA GLN A 369 24.95 -2.62 -17.51
C GLN A 369 25.06 -3.33 -18.86
N LYS A 370 25.69 -2.70 -19.86
CA LYS A 370 26.20 -3.44 -21.03
C LYS A 370 27.44 -4.20 -20.59
N VAL A 371 27.25 -5.30 -19.87
CA VAL A 371 28.31 -6.26 -19.58
C VAL A 371 28.41 -7.18 -20.80
N SER A 372 29.59 -7.25 -21.41
CA SER A 372 29.84 -8.20 -22.50
C SER A 372 29.67 -9.63 -21.97
N ALA A 373 29.08 -10.51 -22.79
CA ALA A 373 29.03 -11.93 -22.47
C ALA A 373 30.45 -12.48 -22.18
N PRO A 374 30.57 -13.44 -21.25
CA PRO A 374 31.87 -13.99 -20.89
C PRO A 374 32.50 -14.72 -22.08
N LYS A 375 33.82 -14.68 -22.15
CA LYS A 375 34.63 -15.33 -23.18
C LYS A 375 34.77 -16.82 -22.88
N LYS A 376 35.12 -17.58 -23.92
CA LYS A 376 35.41 -19.01 -23.77
C LYS A 376 36.60 -19.23 -22.83
N GLY A 377 36.43 -20.08 -21.82
CA GLY A 377 37.43 -20.40 -20.80
C GLY A 377 37.60 -19.33 -19.72
N GLU A 378 36.70 -18.34 -19.66
CA GLU A 378 36.81 -17.25 -18.68
C GLU A 378 36.58 -17.76 -17.25
N ARG A 379 37.40 -17.26 -16.32
CA ARG A 379 37.34 -17.62 -14.90
C ARG A 379 36.64 -16.50 -14.13
N LEU A 380 35.47 -16.78 -13.59
CA LEU A 380 34.64 -15.86 -12.84
C LEU A 380 34.85 -16.12 -11.34
N VAL A 381 35.31 -15.10 -10.62
CA VAL A 381 35.49 -15.20 -9.15
C VAL A 381 34.55 -14.23 -8.45
N PHE A 382 33.66 -14.75 -7.61
CA PHE A 382 32.79 -13.93 -6.77
C PHE A 382 33.48 -13.64 -5.44
N ILE A 383 33.60 -12.35 -5.13
CA ILE A 383 34.08 -11.86 -3.85
C ILE A 383 32.98 -10.94 -3.31
N GLY A 384 32.55 -11.15 -2.08
CA GLY A 384 31.43 -10.39 -1.54
C GLY A 384 30.99 -10.88 -0.18
N ASN A 385 29.81 -10.40 0.22
CA ASN A 385 29.23 -10.62 1.53
C ASN A 385 28.38 -11.89 1.58
N GLY A 386 27.53 -11.98 2.61
CA GLY A 386 26.59 -13.08 2.81
C GLY A 386 25.71 -13.39 1.60
N LEU A 387 25.33 -12.44 0.73
CA LEU A 387 24.48 -12.75 -0.42
C LEU A 387 25.16 -13.73 -1.38
N ALA A 388 26.40 -13.43 -1.78
CA ALA A 388 27.16 -14.31 -2.64
C ALA A 388 27.54 -15.60 -1.91
N GLU A 389 27.82 -15.54 -0.60
CA GLU A 389 28.11 -16.77 0.15
C GLU A 389 26.89 -17.72 0.17
N ARG A 390 25.67 -17.20 0.30
CA ARG A 390 24.45 -18.03 0.29
C ARG A 390 24.25 -18.80 -1.01
N ASP A 391 24.71 -18.27 -2.13
CA ASP A 391 24.68 -18.96 -3.43
C ASP A 391 25.63 -20.17 -3.50
N THR A 392 26.54 -20.35 -2.53
CA THR A 392 27.33 -21.59 -2.41
C THR A 392 26.49 -22.77 -1.93
N TYR A 393 25.45 -22.52 -1.13
CA TYR A 393 24.52 -23.56 -0.66
C TYR A 393 23.47 -23.91 -1.71
N TYR A 394 23.14 -22.96 -2.58
CA TYR A 394 22.15 -23.11 -3.64
C TYR A 394 22.73 -22.57 -4.94
N SER A 395 23.49 -23.39 -5.67
CA SER A 395 24.26 -23.05 -6.88
C SER A 395 23.42 -22.65 -8.10
N ARG A 396 22.24 -22.07 -7.91
CA ARG A 396 21.31 -21.61 -8.96
C ARG A 396 21.96 -20.60 -9.88
N PHE A 397 22.72 -19.66 -9.33
CA PHE A 397 23.36 -18.63 -10.13
C PHE A 397 24.47 -19.18 -11.03
N GLU A 398 25.34 -20.03 -10.50
CA GLU A 398 26.35 -20.74 -11.30
C GLU A 398 25.72 -21.63 -12.37
N THR A 399 24.64 -22.34 -12.01
CA THR A 399 23.89 -23.18 -12.95
C THR A 399 23.31 -22.35 -14.09
N GLU A 400 22.69 -21.19 -13.79
CA GLU A 400 22.17 -20.26 -14.79
C GLU A 400 23.26 -19.72 -15.72
N LEU A 401 24.47 -19.45 -15.21
CA LEU A 401 25.60 -19.03 -16.04
C LEU A 401 25.99 -20.12 -17.04
N HIS A 402 26.05 -21.38 -16.60
CA HIS A 402 26.35 -22.50 -17.50
C HIS A 402 25.21 -22.77 -18.49
N LEU A 403 23.95 -22.59 -18.11
CA LEU A 403 22.79 -22.74 -19.00
C LEU A 403 22.72 -21.65 -20.07
N ARG A 404 23.02 -20.40 -19.72
CA ARG A 404 23.01 -19.27 -20.64
C ARG A 404 24.24 -19.19 -21.53
N PHE A 405 25.37 -19.72 -21.04
CA PHE A 405 26.65 -19.73 -21.74
C PHE A 405 27.24 -21.16 -21.85
N PRO A 406 26.55 -22.11 -22.53
CA PRO A 406 26.97 -23.51 -22.55
C PRO A 406 28.25 -23.77 -23.36
N GLN A 407 28.59 -22.91 -24.31
CA GLN A 407 29.74 -23.07 -25.21
C GLN A 407 31.00 -22.36 -24.68
N GLN A 408 30.85 -21.57 -23.62
CA GLN A 408 31.88 -20.69 -23.08
C GLN A 408 32.78 -21.40 -22.06
N GLN A 409 32.47 -22.63 -21.63
CA GLN A 409 33.34 -23.42 -20.72
C GLN A 409 33.86 -22.59 -19.53
N LEU A 410 32.94 -21.90 -18.85
CA LEU A 410 33.26 -20.99 -17.75
C LEU A 410 33.84 -21.76 -16.56
N PHE A 411 34.74 -21.12 -15.82
CA PHE A 411 35.19 -21.61 -14.50
C PHE A 411 34.68 -20.66 -13.44
N VAL A 412 33.75 -21.10 -12.61
CA VAL A 412 33.18 -20.26 -11.56
C VAL A 412 33.80 -20.64 -10.22
N ARG A 413 34.20 -19.63 -9.43
CA ARG A 413 34.64 -19.81 -8.04
C ARG A 413 34.01 -18.76 -7.15
N ASN A 414 33.32 -19.20 -6.11
CA ASN A 414 32.77 -18.30 -5.12
C ASN A 414 33.67 -18.28 -3.89
N MET A 415 34.13 -17.10 -3.52
CA MET A 415 35.00 -16.84 -2.37
C MET A 415 34.38 -15.85 -1.39
N ALA A 416 33.07 -15.60 -1.50
CA ALA A 416 32.35 -14.72 -0.60
C ALA A 416 32.26 -15.27 0.82
N ARG A 417 32.22 -14.37 1.80
CA ARG A 417 32.03 -14.71 3.21
C ARG A 417 31.12 -13.69 3.89
N PRO A 418 30.33 -14.10 4.91
CA PRO A 418 29.54 -13.15 5.69
C PRO A 418 30.44 -12.07 6.31
N GLY A 419 30.04 -10.81 6.16
CA GLY A 419 30.78 -9.65 6.67
C GLY A 419 31.84 -9.06 5.73
N ASP A 420 32.19 -9.76 4.63
CA ASP A 420 33.15 -9.25 3.65
C ASP A 420 32.50 -8.23 2.70
N THR A 421 33.27 -7.22 2.31
CA THR A 421 32.94 -6.27 1.26
C THR A 421 34.17 -6.09 0.36
N PRO A 422 34.06 -5.40 -0.80
CA PRO A 422 35.22 -5.15 -1.66
C PRO A 422 36.40 -4.47 -0.94
N GLY A 423 36.15 -3.63 0.07
CA GLY A 423 37.18 -2.89 0.81
C GLY A 423 37.47 -3.39 2.23
N PHE A 424 36.55 -4.13 2.85
CA PHE A 424 36.58 -4.50 4.27
C PHE A 424 36.34 -5.99 4.47
N ARG A 425 37.22 -6.66 5.24
CA ARG A 425 37.27 -8.12 5.45
C ARG A 425 37.68 -8.41 6.91
N PRO A 426 36.72 -8.45 7.86
CA PRO A 426 36.99 -8.52 9.29
C PRO A 426 37.35 -9.94 9.72
N HIS A 427 38.63 -10.30 9.59
CA HIS A 427 39.13 -11.60 10.04
C HIS A 427 40.06 -11.44 11.26
N PRO A 428 39.78 -12.15 12.38
CA PRO A 428 40.60 -12.08 13.59
C PRO A 428 42.02 -12.67 13.39
N SER A 429 42.23 -13.43 12.32
CA SER A 429 43.50 -14.04 11.91
C SER A 429 44.34 -13.15 10.98
N ARG A 430 44.10 -11.83 10.95
CA ARG A 430 44.87 -10.86 10.14
C ARG A 430 45.27 -9.67 11.00
N ASN A 431 46.32 -8.96 10.61
CA ASN A 431 46.73 -7.72 11.26
C ASN A 431 46.01 -6.47 10.70
N SER A 432 45.26 -6.63 9.61
CA SER A 432 44.45 -5.58 9.01
C SER A 432 43.17 -6.17 8.43
N GLN A 433 42.05 -5.53 8.70
CA GLN A 433 40.74 -5.83 8.11
C GLN A 433 40.57 -5.21 6.71
N TRP A 434 41.52 -4.41 6.24
CA TRP A 434 41.41 -3.71 4.96
C TRP A 434 41.89 -4.62 3.82
N ALA A 435 41.16 -4.58 2.69
CA ALA A 435 41.47 -5.38 1.52
C ALA A 435 42.69 -4.83 0.75
N PHE A 436 42.85 -3.51 0.70
CA PHE A 436 43.93 -2.80 0.03
C PHE A 436 44.29 -1.50 0.78
N PRO A 437 45.51 -0.94 0.60
CA PRO A 437 45.89 0.33 1.19
C PRO A 437 44.92 1.46 0.81
N GLY A 438 44.44 2.23 1.79
CA GLY A 438 43.48 3.32 1.57
C GLY A 438 42.01 2.88 1.59
N ALA A 439 41.71 1.59 1.72
CA ALA A 439 40.34 1.11 1.84
C ALA A 439 39.64 1.63 3.13
N ASP A 440 40.43 1.93 4.16
CA ASP A 440 40.00 2.53 5.43
C ASP A 440 39.29 3.88 5.26
N LYS A 441 39.61 4.62 4.20
CA LYS A 441 38.97 5.91 3.89
C LYS A 441 37.50 5.78 3.52
N PHE A 442 37.08 4.63 3.01
CA PHE A 442 35.70 4.40 2.60
C PHE A 442 34.81 3.92 3.74
N ARG A 443 35.41 3.47 4.85
CA ARG A 443 34.71 2.89 6.01
C ARG A 443 35.39 3.27 7.35
N PRO A 444 35.57 4.57 7.65
CA PRO A 444 36.28 5.02 8.85
C PRO A 444 35.68 4.51 10.17
N GLU A 445 34.40 4.14 10.15
CA GLU A 445 33.65 3.55 11.27
C GLU A 445 34.22 2.22 11.77
N PHE A 446 34.92 1.46 10.91
CA PHE A 446 35.46 0.15 11.27
C PHE A 446 36.95 0.18 11.65
N LYS A 447 37.53 1.33 11.95
CA LYS A 447 38.97 1.48 12.26
C LYS A 447 39.55 0.55 13.36
N PRO A 448 38.88 0.25 14.48
CA PRO A 448 39.47 -0.63 15.50
C PRO A 448 39.52 -2.09 15.03
N HIS A 449 40.71 -2.67 15.01
CA HIS A 449 40.97 -4.07 14.69
C HIS A 449 41.94 -4.67 15.71
N THR A 450 41.59 -5.80 16.31
CA THR A 450 42.40 -6.48 17.34
C THR A 450 42.87 -7.86 16.91
N GLY A 451 42.62 -8.24 15.64
CA GLY A 451 43.08 -9.50 15.09
C GLY A 451 44.61 -9.55 14.99
N ASN A 452 45.16 -10.75 15.21
CA ASN A 452 46.58 -11.02 15.11
C ASN A 452 46.78 -12.41 14.50
N GLY A 453 47.52 -12.50 13.40
CA GLY A 453 47.75 -13.76 12.69
C GLY A 453 47.98 -13.58 11.19
N PHE A 454 48.03 -14.72 10.47
CA PHE A 454 48.15 -14.76 9.03
C PHE A 454 47.03 -15.58 8.39
N PHE A 455 46.19 -14.92 7.59
CA PHE A 455 45.25 -15.54 6.68
C PHE A 455 45.41 -14.89 5.30
N PRO A 456 45.68 -15.65 4.22
CA PRO A 456 45.90 -15.06 2.91
C PRO A 456 44.66 -14.30 2.41
N ASN A 457 44.87 -13.09 1.88
CA ASN A 457 43.81 -12.32 1.24
C ASN A 457 43.23 -13.10 0.05
N PRO A 458 41.94 -12.94 -0.31
CA PRO A 458 41.43 -13.39 -1.61
C PRO A 458 42.33 -12.98 -2.78
N ASP A 459 42.91 -11.78 -2.74
CA ASP A 459 43.87 -11.28 -3.74
C ASP A 459 45.25 -11.95 -3.68
N GLN A 460 45.57 -12.65 -2.58
CA GLN A 460 46.73 -13.54 -2.47
C GLN A 460 46.39 -14.99 -2.84
N TRP A 461 45.12 -15.39 -2.70
CA TRP A 461 44.59 -16.64 -3.24
C TRP A 461 44.45 -16.62 -4.76
N LEU A 462 44.05 -15.49 -5.35
CA LEU A 462 43.97 -15.29 -6.80
C LEU A 462 45.29 -15.58 -7.53
N PRO A 463 46.48 -15.15 -7.05
CA PRO A 463 47.77 -15.52 -7.62
C PRO A 463 48.15 -16.98 -7.37
N ILE A 464 47.72 -17.59 -6.26
CA ILE A 464 47.89 -19.05 -6.01
C ILE A 464 46.98 -19.87 -6.95
N ALA A 465 45.81 -19.35 -7.29
CA ALA A 465 44.83 -19.96 -8.20
C ALA A 465 45.07 -19.60 -9.68
N SER A 466 46.11 -18.80 -9.99
CA SER A 466 46.50 -18.42 -11.35
C SER A 466 47.47 -19.45 -11.97
N PRO A 467 47.34 -19.80 -13.26
CA PRO A 467 47.93 -21.01 -13.84
C PRO A 467 49.38 -20.86 -14.33
N THR A 468 50.28 -20.23 -13.58
CA THR A 468 51.71 -20.20 -13.96
C THR A 468 52.58 -21.24 -13.24
N THR A 469 52.01 -22.11 -12.42
CA THR A 469 52.75 -23.23 -11.82
C THR A 469 52.20 -24.57 -12.28
N LYS A 470 53.06 -25.38 -12.91
CA LYS A 470 52.78 -26.77 -13.32
C LYS A 470 52.22 -27.57 -12.13
N PRO A 471 51.24 -28.46 -12.35
CA PRO A 471 50.70 -29.30 -11.29
C PRO A 471 51.80 -30.25 -10.79
N SER A 472 52.26 -30.04 -9.56
CA SER A 472 53.02 -31.07 -8.85
C SER A 472 52.09 -32.25 -8.56
N SER A 473 52.54 -33.43 -8.94
CA SER A 473 51.83 -34.71 -8.95
C SER A 473 51.46 -35.25 -7.55
N LYS A 474 50.56 -34.60 -6.81
CA LYS A 474 49.88 -35.22 -5.67
C LYS A 474 48.41 -34.81 -5.60
N PRO A 475 47.47 -35.76 -5.46
CA PRO A 475 46.07 -35.46 -5.27
C PRO A 475 45.88 -35.03 -3.82
N SER A 476 45.53 -33.78 -3.58
CA SER A 476 45.06 -33.33 -2.28
C SER A 476 43.59 -32.96 -2.42
N CYS A 477 42.76 -33.99 -2.24
CA CYS A 477 41.38 -33.86 -1.78
C CYS A 477 41.41 -33.13 -0.43
N PHE A 478 40.65 -32.05 -0.31
CA PHE A 478 40.25 -31.49 0.98
C PHE A 478 38.81 -30.98 0.86
N ILE A 479 37.90 -31.80 1.39
CA ILE A 479 36.65 -31.42 2.05
C ILE A 479 36.97 -31.55 3.56
N PRO A 480 36.50 -30.69 4.49
CA PRO A 480 35.39 -29.74 4.41
C PRO A 480 35.79 -28.25 4.41
#